data_AF-A0A3L8C7L0-F1
#
_entry.id   AF-A0A3L8C7L0-F1
#
_cell.length_a   1.000
_cell.length_b   1.000
_cell.length_c   1.000
_cell.angle_alpha   90.00
_cell.angle_beta   90.00
_cell.angle_gamma   90.00
#
_symmetry.space_group_name_H-M   'P 1'
#
loop_
_entity.id
_entity.type
_entity.pdbx_description
1 polymer ?
#
loop_
_entity_poly.entity_id
_entity_poly.type
_entity_poly.pdbx_seq_one_letter_code
_entity_poly.pdbx_strand_id
1 'polypeptide(L)'
;MIQARICPVQEEDFPVLWIPQQKFASFVLNVTHLVLPPGELWFCRLFNQALPLVQDEALQQQVKGFIAQEGSHARAHRNVLADYERQGLDFSISRARLAAIFNGLLGEKVMGRWQPEGRWQFRWLRMRIGMVAAIEHITCVLGNWILANQAIARADPDPRTLELLRWHGWEEVEHRAVAHDLYTHLGGGSVGRMLWFVLALFAVILTWKRGTQVFIRQDRQGPRSYGFRTYVRVSRQGYLPTVGYLAKSFMRYFRWSYHPDHEGAAAPGGV
;
A
#
# COMPACT_ATOMS: atom_id res chain seq x y z
N MET A 1 -17.75 -12.94 4.01
CA MET A 1 -17.03 -13.38 2.80
C MET A 1 -16.53 -12.13 2.11
N ILE A 2 -15.22 -12.01 1.84
CA ILE A 2 -14.63 -10.86 1.17
C ILE A 2 -15.16 -10.82 -0.27
N GLN A 3 -15.75 -9.71 -0.69
CA GLN A 3 -16.28 -9.55 -2.05
C GLN A 3 -15.70 -8.27 -2.67
N ALA A 4 -15.16 -8.40 -3.88
CA ALA A 4 -14.71 -7.25 -4.64
C ALA A 4 -15.92 -6.36 -4.98
N ARG A 5 -15.86 -5.10 -4.54
CA ARG A 5 -16.85 -4.10 -4.94
C ARG A 5 -16.30 -3.27 -6.08
N ILE A 6 -17.21 -2.75 -6.87
CA ILE A 6 -16.88 -1.82 -7.94
C ILE A 6 -16.41 -0.53 -7.28
N CYS A 7 -15.27 0.00 -7.74
CA CYS A 7 -14.80 1.32 -7.35
C CYS A 7 -15.93 2.34 -7.56
N PRO A 8 -16.36 3.10 -6.54
CA PRO A 8 -17.48 4.03 -6.67
C PRO A 8 -17.16 5.19 -7.63
N VAL A 9 -15.87 5.47 -7.83
CA VAL A 9 -15.39 6.53 -8.70
C VAL A 9 -15.15 5.98 -10.11
N GLN A 10 -15.95 6.45 -11.07
CA GLN A 10 -15.86 6.10 -12.50
C GLN A 10 -15.41 7.28 -13.37
N GLU A 11 -15.30 8.47 -12.80
CA GLU A 11 -14.96 9.71 -13.48
C GLU A 11 -13.45 9.79 -13.77
N GLU A 12 -13.09 10.48 -14.85
CA GLU A 12 -11.71 10.75 -15.25
C GLU A 12 -11.33 12.22 -14.94
N ASP A 13 -10.09 12.62 -15.24
CA ASP A 13 -9.53 13.95 -15.03
C ASP A 13 -9.30 14.30 -13.54
N PHE A 14 -8.60 13.42 -12.81
CA PHE A 14 -8.19 13.69 -11.43
C PHE A 14 -7.13 14.81 -11.35
N PRO A 15 -7.28 15.82 -10.47
CA PRO A 15 -6.27 16.86 -10.30
C PRO A 15 -5.06 16.34 -9.51
N VAL A 16 -3.85 16.63 -9.99
CA VAL A 16 -2.62 16.30 -9.23
C VAL A 16 -2.62 17.00 -7.86
N LEU A 17 -3.12 18.24 -7.79
CA LEU A 17 -3.33 18.98 -6.55
C LEU A 17 -4.77 18.80 -6.07
N TRP A 18 -5.04 17.71 -5.36
CA TRP A 18 -6.37 17.38 -4.87
C TRP A 18 -6.65 17.80 -3.42
N ILE A 19 -5.66 18.33 -2.70
CA ILE A 19 -5.86 19.00 -1.40
C ILE A 19 -5.45 20.46 -1.59
N PRO A 20 -6.41 21.39 -1.75
CA PRO A 20 -6.13 22.80 -1.95
C PRO A 20 -5.14 23.35 -0.91
N GLN A 21 -4.23 24.19 -1.38
CA GLN A 21 -3.19 24.85 -0.57
C GLN A 21 -2.18 23.90 0.12
N GLN A 22 -2.33 22.58 -0.01
CA GLN A 22 -1.48 21.57 0.61
C GLN A 22 -0.74 20.71 -0.42
N LYS A 23 -0.04 21.37 -1.36
CA LYS A 23 0.72 20.70 -2.44
C LYS A 23 1.60 19.55 -1.97
N PHE A 24 2.33 19.74 -0.88
CA PHE A 24 3.22 18.70 -0.35
C PHE A 24 2.43 17.46 0.11
N ALA A 25 1.28 17.64 0.76
CA ALA A 25 0.43 16.53 1.18
C ALA A 25 -0.15 15.77 -0.02
N SER A 26 -0.69 16.49 -1.02
CA SER A 26 -1.18 15.88 -2.26
C SER A 26 -0.08 15.07 -2.95
N PHE A 27 1.14 15.60 -3.08
CA PHE A 27 2.25 14.87 -3.71
C PHE A 27 2.70 13.64 -2.92
N VAL A 28 2.70 13.71 -1.58
CA VAL A 28 3.02 12.55 -0.74
C VAL A 28 1.95 11.48 -0.86
N LEU A 29 0.67 11.84 -0.88
CA LEU A 29 -0.42 10.88 -0.98
C LEU A 29 -0.56 10.34 -2.40
N ASN A 30 -0.29 11.13 -3.45
CA ASN A 30 -0.33 10.68 -4.84
C ASN A 30 0.64 9.55 -5.17
N VAL A 31 1.64 9.30 -4.31
CA VAL A 31 2.54 8.17 -4.45
C VAL A 31 1.79 6.83 -4.39
N THR A 32 0.62 6.76 -3.74
CA THR A 32 -0.26 5.57 -3.76
C THR A 32 -0.57 5.14 -5.20
N HIS A 33 -1.04 6.07 -6.04
CA HIS A 33 -1.39 5.80 -7.44
C HIS A 33 -0.22 5.33 -8.29
N LEU A 34 1.01 5.67 -7.89
CA LEU A 34 2.23 5.24 -8.56
C LEU A 34 2.69 3.84 -8.11
N VAL A 35 2.62 3.55 -6.82
CA VAL A 35 3.28 2.37 -6.21
C VAL A 35 2.33 1.18 -6.07
N LEU A 36 1.06 1.43 -5.75
CA LEU A 36 0.10 0.38 -5.47
C LEU A 36 -0.18 -0.49 -6.70
N PRO A 37 -0.46 0.04 -7.92
CA PRO A 37 -0.78 -0.81 -9.07
C PRO A 37 0.24 -1.92 -9.39
N PRO A 38 1.56 -1.65 -9.47
CA PRO A 38 2.53 -2.74 -9.69
C PRO A 38 2.71 -3.65 -8.46
N GLY A 39 2.50 -3.13 -7.25
CA GLY A 39 2.59 -3.89 -6.00
C GLY A 39 1.44 -4.88 -5.82
N GLU A 40 0.20 -4.41 -5.97
CA GLU A 40 -1.03 -5.22 -5.85
C GLU A 40 -1.08 -6.30 -6.94
N LEU A 41 -0.67 -5.97 -8.17
CA LEU A 41 -0.50 -7.00 -9.20
C LEU A 41 0.57 -8.03 -8.84
N TRP A 42 1.63 -7.65 -8.11
CA TRP A 42 2.61 -8.58 -7.57
C TRP A 42 2.01 -9.44 -6.46
N PHE A 43 1.15 -8.89 -5.59
CA PHE A 43 0.40 -9.65 -4.60
C PHE A 43 -0.45 -10.73 -5.29
N CYS A 44 -1.25 -10.34 -6.29
CA CYS A 44 -2.07 -11.26 -7.08
C CYS A 44 -1.25 -12.41 -7.68
N ARG A 45 -0.06 -12.13 -8.23
CA ARG A 45 0.82 -13.20 -8.77
C ARG A 45 1.26 -14.17 -7.69
N LEU A 46 1.70 -13.68 -6.53
CA LEU A 46 2.14 -14.53 -5.42
C LEU A 46 0.99 -15.34 -4.81
N PHE A 47 -0.18 -14.74 -4.67
CA PHE A 47 -1.34 -15.39 -4.09
C PHE A 47 -1.87 -16.48 -5.03
N ASN A 48 -1.85 -16.25 -6.35
CA ASN A 48 -2.12 -17.30 -7.33
C ASN A 48 -1.09 -18.46 -7.26
N GLN A 49 0.20 -18.16 -7.04
CA GLN A 49 1.22 -19.21 -6.83
C GLN A 49 0.98 -20.01 -5.54
N ALA A 50 0.47 -19.36 -4.49
CA ALA A 50 0.23 -19.97 -3.20
C ALA A 50 -1.10 -20.73 -3.12
N LEU A 51 -2.11 -20.35 -3.91
CA LEU A 51 -3.47 -20.88 -3.83
C LEU A 51 -3.53 -22.43 -3.88
N PRO A 52 -2.77 -23.14 -4.75
CA PRO A 52 -2.77 -24.61 -4.76
C PRO A 52 -2.16 -25.26 -3.50
N LEU A 53 -1.44 -24.49 -2.69
CA LEU A 53 -0.78 -24.94 -1.46
C LEU A 53 -1.67 -24.74 -0.22
N VAL A 54 -2.81 -24.04 -0.37
CA VAL A 54 -3.73 -23.77 0.73
C VAL A 54 -4.68 -24.95 0.88
N GLN A 55 -4.72 -25.57 2.06
CA GLN A 55 -5.60 -26.72 2.33
C GLN A 55 -6.93 -26.32 2.98
N ASP A 56 -6.97 -25.16 3.64
CA ASP A 56 -8.16 -24.63 4.29
C ASP A 56 -9.08 -23.97 3.25
N GLU A 57 -10.29 -24.51 3.09
CA GLU A 57 -11.26 -24.02 2.11
C GLU A 57 -11.70 -22.57 2.38
N ALA A 58 -11.84 -22.17 3.64
CA ALA A 58 -12.22 -20.81 3.99
C ALA A 58 -11.10 -19.82 3.62
N LEU A 59 -9.85 -20.18 3.93
CA LEU A 59 -8.70 -19.37 3.54
C LEU A 59 -8.53 -19.31 2.02
N GLN A 60 -8.78 -20.42 1.29
CA GLN A 60 -8.79 -20.39 -0.17
C GLN A 60 -9.79 -19.37 -0.73
N GLN A 61 -11.00 -19.30 -0.17
CA GLN A 61 -12.01 -18.33 -0.61
C GLN A 61 -11.60 -16.89 -0.28
N GLN A 62 -11.01 -16.66 0.90
CA GLN A 62 -10.48 -15.35 1.26
C GLN A 62 -9.35 -14.91 0.33
N VAL A 63 -8.41 -15.79 -0.01
CA VAL A 63 -7.31 -15.53 -0.95
C VAL A 63 -7.85 -15.20 -2.34
N LYS A 64 -8.89 -15.90 -2.82
CA LYS A 64 -9.54 -15.57 -4.11
C LYS A 64 -10.23 -14.20 -4.07
N GLY A 65 -10.93 -13.89 -2.98
CA GLY A 65 -11.56 -12.58 -2.77
C GLY A 65 -10.53 -11.44 -2.76
N PHE A 66 -9.42 -11.63 -2.05
CA PHE A 66 -8.28 -10.74 -2.03
C PHE A 66 -7.72 -10.48 -3.44
N ILE A 67 -7.41 -11.54 -4.21
CA ILE A 67 -6.91 -11.40 -5.60
C ILE A 67 -7.86 -10.55 -6.47
N ALA A 68 -9.17 -10.69 -6.27
CA ALA A 68 -10.17 -9.92 -7.00
C ALA A 68 -10.20 -8.43 -6.59
N GLN A 69 -10.16 -8.14 -5.28
CA GLN A 69 -10.11 -6.77 -4.74
C GLN A 69 -8.84 -6.05 -5.18
N GLU A 70 -7.66 -6.65 -4.99
CA GLU A 70 -6.36 -6.11 -5.40
C GLU A 70 -6.29 -5.81 -6.90
N GLY A 71 -6.88 -6.69 -7.73
CA GLY A 71 -7.00 -6.45 -9.17
C GLY A 71 -7.90 -5.25 -9.51
N SER A 72 -8.91 -4.97 -8.70
CA SER A 72 -9.79 -3.80 -8.80
C SER A 72 -9.05 -2.52 -8.36
N HIS A 73 -8.40 -2.55 -7.19
CA HIS A 73 -7.58 -1.45 -6.66
C HIS A 73 -6.53 -1.01 -7.67
N ALA A 74 -5.79 -1.96 -8.24
CA ALA A 74 -4.69 -1.68 -9.15
C ALA A 74 -5.18 -0.97 -10.42
N ARG A 75 -6.40 -1.28 -10.86
CA ARG A 75 -7.05 -0.63 -11.99
C ARG A 75 -7.44 0.80 -11.65
N ALA A 76 -8.13 1.00 -10.53
CA ALA A 76 -8.58 2.32 -10.09
C ALA A 76 -7.39 3.28 -9.90
N HIS A 77 -6.34 2.85 -9.21
CA HIS A 77 -5.13 3.66 -9.03
C HIS A 77 -4.39 3.95 -10.34
N ARG A 78 -4.38 3.00 -11.28
CA ARG A 78 -3.77 3.21 -12.61
C ARG A 78 -4.50 4.26 -13.42
N ASN A 79 -5.83 4.33 -13.33
CA ASN A 79 -6.62 5.34 -14.05
C ASN A 79 -6.22 6.75 -13.59
N VAL A 80 -6.10 6.98 -12.28
CA VAL A 80 -5.61 8.26 -11.73
C VAL A 80 -4.21 8.59 -12.24
N LEU A 81 -3.30 7.61 -12.25
CA LEU A 81 -1.94 7.82 -12.74
C LEU A 81 -1.91 8.14 -14.25
N ALA A 82 -2.81 7.54 -15.04
CA ALA A 82 -2.94 7.83 -16.46
C ALA A 82 -3.40 9.28 -16.70
N ASP A 83 -4.30 9.82 -15.88
CA ASP A 83 -4.70 11.23 -15.95
C ASP A 83 -3.54 12.17 -15.62
N TYR A 84 -2.72 11.82 -14.64
CA TYR A 84 -1.51 12.58 -14.34
C TYR A 84 -0.53 12.59 -15.53
N GLU A 85 -0.42 11.48 -16.27
CA GLU A 85 0.38 11.41 -17.50
C GLU A 85 -0.20 12.25 -18.63
N ARG A 86 -1.53 12.25 -18.82
CA ARG A 86 -2.22 13.13 -19.78
C ARG A 86 -2.01 14.61 -19.46
N GLN A 87 -1.89 14.95 -18.17
CA GLN A 87 -1.54 16.30 -17.68
C GLN A 87 -0.04 16.63 -17.85
N GLY A 88 0.77 15.72 -18.39
CA GLY A 88 2.16 15.98 -18.76
C GLY A 88 3.20 15.55 -17.71
N LEU A 89 2.82 14.78 -16.68
CA LEU A 89 3.79 14.16 -15.78
C LEU A 89 4.38 12.89 -16.42
N ASP A 90 5.67 12.67 -16.25
CA ASP A 90 6.38 11.47 -16.69
C ASP A 90 6.73 10.59 -15.48
N PHE A 91 6.27 9.33 -15.51
CA PHE A 91 6.59 8.31 -14.52
C PHE A 91 7.41 7.14 -15.07
N SER A 92 7.94 7.23 -16.29
CA SER A 92 8.70 6.17 -16.97
C SER A 92 9.82 5.59 -16.11
N ILE A 93 10.67 6.44 -15.53
CA ILE A 93 11.78 6.05 -14.65
C ILE A 93 11.24 5.40 -13.36
N SER A 94 10.15 5.92 -12.80
CA SER A 94 9.53 5.35 -11.61
C SER A 94 8.97 3.96 -11.88
N ARG A 95 8.28 3.78 -13.01
CA ARG A 95 7.76 2.47 -13.48
C ARG A 95 8.90 1.48 -13.68
N ALA A 96 9.99 1.88 -14.34
CA ALA A 96 11.16 1.03 -14.53
C ALA A 96 11.78 0.57 -13.19
N ARG A 97 11.88 1.47 -12.21
CA ARG A 97 12.37 1.14 -10.86
C ARG A 97 11.43 0.19 -10.11
N LEU A 98 10.14 0.44 -10.14
CA LEU A 98 9.14 -0.42 -9.50
C LEU A 98 9.12 -1.81 -10.16
N ALA A 99 9.23 -1.88 -11.49
CA ALA A 99 9.39 -3.13 -12.21
C ALA A 99 10.68 -3.86 -11.80
N ALA A 100 11.80 -3.17 -11.64
CA ALA A 100 13.05 -3.77 -11.16
C ALA A 100 12.91 -4.33 -9.73
N ILE A 101 12.10 -3.72 -8.87
CA ILE A 101 11.80 -4.23 -7.52
C ILE A 101 10.90 -5.47 -7.60
N PHE A 102 9.70 -5.35 -8.19
CA PHE A 102 8.67 -6.39 -8.11
C PHE A 102 8.89 -7.56 -9.08
N ASN A 103 9.51 -7.32 -10.23
CA ASN A 103 9.79 -8.36 -11.23
C ASN A 103 11.25 -8.83 -11.20
N GLY A 104 12.15 -8.01 -10.65
CA GLY A 104 13.56 -8.36 -10.46
C GLY A 104 13.84 -8.82 -9.03
N LEU A 105 14.04 -7.88 -8.11
CA LEU A 105 14.49 -8.15 -6.73
C LEU A 105 13.59 -9.17 -6.00
N LEU A 106 12.27 -8.99 -6.14
CA LEU A 106 11.21 -9.78 -5.51
C LEU A 106 10.45 -10.65 -6.54
N GLY A 107 11.03 -10.82 -7.73
CA GLY A 107 10.48 -11.65 -8.80
C GLY A 107 10.56 -13.15 -8.51
N GLU A 108 10.27 -13.97 -9.52
CA GLU A 108 10.36 -15.43 -9.40
C GLU A 108 11.80 -15.91 -9.20
N LYS A 109 12.73 -15.28 -9.93
CA LYS A 109 14.17 -15.45 -9.71
C LYS A 109 14.59 -14.59 -8.52
N VAL A 110 15.32 -15.18 -7.58
CA VAL A 110 15.94 -14.47 -6.47
C VAL A 110 16.87 -13.40 -7.03
N MET A 111 16.57 -12.13 -6.69
CA MET A 111 17.29 -10.96 -7.18
C MET A 111 17.36 -10.86 -8.72
N GLY A 112 16.42 -11.48 -9.44
CA GLY A 112 16.41 -11.56 -10.91
C GLY A 112 17.49 -12.49 -11.51
N ARG A 113 18.25 -13.21 -10.68
CA ARG A 113 19.45 -13.95 -11.13
C ARG A 113 19.32 -15.46 -10.98
N TRP A 114 18.87 -15.92 -9.81
CA TRP A 114 18.89 -17.35 -9.47
C TRP A 114 17.47 -17.90 -9.37
N GLN A 115 17.18 -19.00 -10.05
CA GLN A 115 15.88 -19.67 -9.96
C GLN A 115 15.91 -20.68 -8.80
N PRO A 116 15.12 -20.46 -7.75
CA PRO A 116 15.08 -21.39 -6.63
C PRO A 116 14.31 -22.66 -7.02
N GLU A 117 14.81 -23.82 -6.59
CA GLU A 117 14.19 -25.12 -6.87
C GLU A 117 13.78 -25.85 -5.57
N GLY A 118 12.75 -26.71 -5.69
CA GLY A 118 12.24 -27.53 -4.60
C GLY A 118 11.93 -26.74 -3.33
N ARG A 119 12.52 -27.15 -2.20
CA ARG A 119 12.29 -26.49 -0.89
C ARG A 119 12.68 -25.02 -0.86
N TRP A 120 13.62 -24.58 -1.71
CA TRP A 120 14.04 -23.18 -1.75
C TRP A 120 13.03 -22.31 -2.49
N GLN A 121 12.35 -22.86 -3.50
CA GLN A 121 11.27 -22.18 -4.20
C GLN A 121 10.13 -21.87 -3.24
N PHE A 122 9.74 -22.87 -2.44
CA PHE A 122 8.72 -22.70 -1.41
C PHE A 122 9.13 -21.67 -0.35
N ARG A 123 10.38 -21.72 0.14
CA ARG A 123 10.89 -20.73 1.11
C ARG A 123 10.91 -19.31 0.53
N TRP A 124 11.25 -19.16 -0.75
CA TRP A 124 11.24 -17.88 -1.46
C TRP A 124 9.83 -17.33 -1.60
N LEU A 125 8.85 -18.16 -1.99
CA LEU A 125 7.44 -17.79 -2.03
C LEU A 125 6.94 -17.35 -0.64
N ARG A 126 7.18 -18.16 0.40
CA ARG A 126 6.77 -17.87 1.77
C ARG A 126 7.37 -16.56 2.29
N MET A 127 8.65 -16.29 2.00
CA MET A 127 9.28 -15.01 2.38
C MET A 127 8.57 -13.83 1.71
N ARG A 128 8.35 -13.91 0.40
CA ARG A 128 7.68 -12.84 -0.36
C ARG A 128 6.24 -12.61 0.13
N ILE A 129 5.49 -13.67 0.45
CA ILE A 129 4.17 -13.54 1.08
C ILE A 129 4.25 -12.89 2.46
N GLY A 130 5.31 -13.17 3.23
CA GLY A 130 5.58 -12.47 4.49
C GLY A 130 5.85 -10.97 4.30
N MET A 131 6.47 -10.58 3.18
CA MET A 131 6.58 -9.16 2.79
C MET A 131 5.24 -8.56 2.36
N VAL A 132 4.38 -9.33 1.66
CA VAL A 132 3.00 -8.89 1.36
C VAL A 132 2.25 -8.63 2.65
N ALA A 133 2.23 -9.57 3.60
CA ALA A 133 1.58 -9.39 4.90
C ALA A 133 2.08 -8.15 5.67
N ALA A 134 3.38 -7.83 5.55
CA ALA A 134 3.93 -6.62 6.12
C ALA A 134 3.46 -5.34 5.42
N ILE A 135 3.34 -5.36 4.08
CA ILE A 135 2.84 -4.21 3.31
C ILE A 135 1.35 -4.01 3.59
N GLU A 136 0.56 -5.09 3.63
CA GLU A 136 -0.85 -5.09 4.00
C GLU A 136 -1.10 -4.49 5.38
N HIS A 137 -0.22 -4.76 6.36
CA HIS A 137 -0.32 -4.09 7.64
C HIS A 137 -0.10 -2.57 7.52
N ILE A 138 0.85 -2.14 6.69
CA ILE A 138 1.12 -0.72 6.47
C ILE A 138 -0.07 -0.06 5.77
N THR A 139 -0.62 -0.67 4.71
CA THR A 139 -1.78 -0.16 3.98
C THR A 139 -3.03 -0.14 4.86
N CYS A 140 -3.27 -1.17 5.66
CA CYS A 140 -4.36 -1.19 6.65
C CYS A 140 -4.24 -0.04 7.67
N VAL A 141 -3.03 0.26 8.17
CA VAL A 141 -2.80 1.41 9.08
C VAL A 141 -3.10 2.74 8.36
N LEU A 142 -2.68 2.89 7.11
CA LEU A 142 -2.96 4.09 6.32
C LEU A 142 -4.44 4.20 5.92
N GLY A 143 -5.10 3.09 5.65
CA GLY A 143 -6.54 2.96 5.39
C GLY A 143 -7.35 3.43 6.59
N ASN A 144 -7.04 2.93 7.78
CA ASN A 144 -7.64 3.42 9.02
C ASN A 144 -7.42 4.92 9.23
N TRP A 145 -6.21 5.43 8.93
CA TRP A 145 -5.93 6.86 9.04
C TRP A 145 -6.78 7.70 8.07
N ILE A 146 -6.87 7.34 6.79
CA ILE A 146 -7.62 8.15 5.79
C ILE A 146 -9.13 8.10 6.03
N LEU A 147 -9.66 6.97 6.51
CA LEU A 147 -11.06 6.82 6.89
C LEU A 147 -11.43 7.71 8.08
N ALA A 148 -10.57 7.80 9.09
CA ALA A 148 -10.79 8.63 10.27
C ALA A 148 -10.43 10.11 10.07
N ASN A 149 -9.77 10.47 8.96
CA ASN A 149 -9.24 11.81 8.76
C ASN A 149 -10.32 12.85 8.44
N GLN A 150 -10.55 13.77 9.39
CA GLN A 150 -11.45 14.90 9.20
C GLN A 150 -10.75 16.15 8.64
N ALA A 151 -9.45 16.29 8.84
CA ALA A 151 -8.69 17.48 8.42
C ALA A 151 -8.67 17.63 6.89
N ILE A 152 -8.43 16.52 6.17
CA ILE A 152 -8.50 16.46 4.71
C ILE A 152 -9.92 16.74 4.24
N ALA A 153 -10.93 16.12 4.85
CA ALA A 153 -12.33 16.34 4.47
C ALA A 153 -12.79 17.81 4.62
N ARG A 154 -12.24 18.54 5.60
CA ARG A 154 -12.53 19.97 5.83
C ARG A 154 -11.71 20.90 4.95
N ALA A 155 -10.73 20.39 4.21
CA ALA A 155 -9.82 21.20 3.40
C ALA A 155 -10.25 21.29 1.93
N ASP A 156 -11.52 21.05 1.65
CA ASP A 156 -12.12 21.10 0.31
C ASP A 156 -11.36 20.23 -0.72
N PRO A 157 -11.12 18.93 -0.43
CA PRO A 157 -10.36 18.08 -1.32
C PRO A 157 -11.18 17.76 -2.58
N ASP A 158 -10.52 17.37 -3.68
CA ASP A 158 -11.23 16.76 -4.80
C ASP A 158 -11.98 15.52 -4.27
N PRO A 159 -13.32 15.49 -4.38
CA PRO A 159 -14.13 14.47 -3.73
C PRO A 159 -13.84 13.08 -4.28
N ARG A 160 -13.49 12.98 -5.57
CA ARG A 160 -13.24 11.73 -6.29
C ARG A 160 -11.94 11.09 -5.81
N THR A 161 -10.86 11.87 -5.67
CA THR A 161 -9.60 11.35 -5.13
C THR A 161 -9.78 10.87 -3.69
N LEU A 162 -10.47 11.65 -2.84
CA LEU A 162 -10.68 11.26 -1.45
C LEU A 162 -11.57 10.01 -1.32
N GLU A 163 -12.63 9.92 -2.12
CA GLU A 163 -13.53 8.77 -2.14
C GLU A 163 -12.81 7.50 -2.58
N LEU A 164 -12.00 7.56 -3.65
CA LEU A 164 -11.19 6.42 -4.10
C LEU A 164 -10.24 5.93 -2.99
N LEU A 165 -9.54 6.85 -2.32
CA LEU A 165 -8.62 6.50 -1.24
C LEU A 165 -9.34 5.91 -0.02
N ARG A 166 -10.55 6.37 0.29
CA ARG A 166 -11.38 5.82 1.38
C ARG A 166 -11.97 4.46 1.02
N TRP A 167 -12.43 4.28 -0.21
CA TRP A 167 -12.92 2.98 -0.69
C TRP A 167 -11.82 1.93 -0.59
N HIS A 168 -10.64 2.24 -1.13
CA HIS A 168 -9.48 1.35 -1.00
C HIS A 168 -9.14 1.13 0.47
N GLY A 169 -8.98 2.19 1.26
CA GLY A 169 -8.66 2.07 2.69
C GLY A 169 -9.67 1.24 3.50
N TRP A 170 -10.94 1.22 3.11
CA TRP A 170 -11.95 0.35 3.70
C TRP A 170 -11.70 -1.13 3.34
N GLU A 171 -11.38 -1.43 2.08
CA GLU A 171 -11.12 -2.81 1.64
C GLU A 171 -9.84 -3.37 2.25
N GLU A 172 -8.80 -2.54 2.39
CA GLU A 172 -7.58 -2.86 3.15
C GLU A 172 -7.88 -3.28 4.59
N VAL A 173 -8.90 -2.66 5.21
CA VAL A 173 -9.32 -3.04 6.57
C VAL A 173 -10.15 -4.32 6.52
N GLU A 174 -11.00 -4.54 5.53
CA GLU A 174 -11.80 -5.76 5.40
C GLU A 174 -10.93 -7.02 5.25
N HIS A 175 -9.89 -6.96 4.42
CA HIS A 175 -9.04 -8.12 4.14
C HIS A 175 -7.69 -8.16 4.88
N ARG A 176 -7.52 -7.30 5.89
CA ARG A 176 -6.29 -7.11 6.69
C ARG A 176 -5.60 -8.39 7.20
N ALA A 177 -6.35 -9.47 7.39
CA ALA A 177 -5.85 -10.74 7.91
C ALA A 177 -5.36 -11.71 6.81
N VAL A 178 -5.86 -11.59 5.57
CA VAL A 178 -5.68 -12.64 4.55
C VAL A 178 -4.21 -12.93 4.25
N ALA A 179 -3.39 -11.88 4.06
CA ALA A 179 -1.97 -12.06 3.79
C ALA A 179 -1.20 -12.65 4.97
N HIS A 180 -1.56 -12.28 6.20
CA HIS A 180 -0.98 -12.83 7.42
C HIS A 180 -1.34 -14.31 7.61
N ASP A 181 -2.59 -14.65 7.34
CA ASP A 181 -3.12 -16.00 7.51
C ASP A 181 -2.53 -16.92 6.44
N LEU A 182 -2.41 -16.44 5.20
CA LEU A 182 -1.68 -17.15 4.16
C LEU A 182 -0.20 -17.36 4.53
N TYR A 183 0.48 -16.34 5.06
CA TYR A 183 1.86 -16.48 5.51
C TYR A 183 1.99 -17.55 6.61
N THR A 184 1.09 -17.54 7.59
CA THR A 184 1.08 -18.47 8.72
C THR A 184 0.73 -19.89 8.26
N HIS A 185 -0.26 -20.03 7.37
CA HIS A 185 -0.67 -21.30 6.77
C HIS A 185 0.49 -21.99 6.03
N LEU A 186 1.33 -21.21 5.34
CA LEU A 186 2.54 -21.72 4.68
C LEU A 186 3.70 -22.01 5.66
N GLY A 187 3.45 -21.99 6.97
CA GLY A 187 4.42 -22.24 8.02
C GLY A 187 5.30 -21.03 8.35
N GLY A 188 4.84 -19.82 8.05
CA GLY A 188 5.47 -18.57 8.48
C GLY A 188 5.40 -18.40 10.01
N GLY A 189 6.42 -17.79 10.61
CA GLY A 189 6.48 -17.60 12.06
C GLY A 189 6.76 -16.15 12.46
N SER A 190 6.54 -15.81 13.72
CA SER A 190 6.60 -14.43 14.21
C SER A 190 7.95 -13.74 13.98
N VAL A 191 9.07 -14.47 14.12
CA VAL A 191 10.42 -13.94 13.83
C VAL A 191 10.55 -13.52 12.37
N GLY A 192 10.13 -14.38 11.45
CA GLY A 192 10.13 -14.08 10.02
C GLY A 192 9.23 -12.90 9.70
N ARG A 193 8.01 -12.89 10.25
CA ARG A 193 7.06 -11.79 10.10
C ARG A 193 7.66 -10.43 10.50
N MET A 194 8.33 -10.36 11.65
CA MET A 194 8.99 -9.14 12.13
C MET A 194 10.16 -8.73 11.24
N LEU A 195 10.99 -9.69 10.81
CA LEU A 195 12.12 -9.43 9.92
C LEU A 195 11.66 -8.85 8.58
N TRP A 196 10.66 -9.49 7.94
CA TRP A 196 10.12 -9.04 6.67
C TRP A 196 9.44 -7.69 6.77
N PHE A 197 8.82 -7.38 7.91
CA PHE A 197 8.28 -6.05 8.19
C PHE A 197 9.33 -4.96 8.20
N VAL A 198 10.47 -5.16 8.88
CA VAL A 198 11.55 -4.16 8.90
C VAL A 198 12.07 -3.88 7.48
N LEU A 199 12.28 -4.95 6.68
CA LEU A 199 12.74 -4.80 5.29
C LEU A 199 11.69 -4.12 4.40
N ALA A 200 10.42 -4.53 4.50
CA ALA A 200 9.33 -3.95 3.75
C ALA A 200 9.12 -2.47 4.11
N LEU A 201 9.08 -2.14 5.41
CA LEU A 201 8.93 -0.76 5.88
C LEU A 201 10.06 0.14 5.38
N PHE A 202 11.31 -0.33 5.43
CA PHE A 202 12.44 0.41 4.88
C PHE A 202 12.29 0.66 3.37
N ALA A 203 11.92 -0.38 2.61
CA ALA A 203 11.68 -0.27 1.17
C ALA A 203 10.53 0.69 0.84
N VAL A 204 9.43 0.64 1.61
CA VAL A 204 8.27 1.52 1.47
C VAL A 204 8.68 2.96 1.73
N ILE A 205 9.37 3.27 2.83
CA ILE A 205 9.82 4.64 3.15
C ILE A 205 10.70 5.22 2.03
N LEU A 206 11.66 4.44 1.52
CA LEU A 206 12.53 4.88 0.44
C LEU A 206 11.77 5.10 -0.87
N THR A 207 10.85 4.21 -1.20
CA THR A 207 10.00 4.32 -2.39
C THR A 207 9.08 5.54 -2.27
N TRP A 208 8.49 5.78 -1.10
CA TRP A 208 7.61 6.92 -0.84
C TRP A 208 8.34 8.26 -0.97
N LYS A 209 9.53 8.34 -0.37
CA LYS A 209 10.40 9.51 -0.49
C LYS A 209 10.74 9.81 -1.94
N ARG A 210 11.13 8.80 -2.73
CA ARG A 210 11.47 8.96 -4.15
C ARG A 210 10.25 9.31 -4.99
N GLY A 211 9.10 8.66 -4.76
CA GLY A 211 7.85 8.98 -5.44
C GLY A 211 7.44 10.43 -5.21
N THR A 212 7.48 10.89 -3.96
CA THR A 212 7.19 12.30 -3.63
C THR A 212 8.13 13.25 -4.37
N GLN A 213 9.43 12.93 -4.45
CA GLN A 213 10.42 13.73 -5.18
C GLN A 213 10.12 13.80 -6.69
N VAL A 214 9.53 12.77 -7.28
CA VAL A 214 9.15 12.76 -8.70
C VAL A 214 8.04 13.76 -8.98
N PHE A 215 7.01 13.83 -8.12
CA PHE A 215 5.98 14.87 -8.22
C PHE A 215 6.56 16.29 -8.02
N ILE A 216 7.39 16.47 -6.99
CA ILE A 216 8.01 17.78 -6.69
C ILE A 216 8.86 18.30 -7.86
N ARG A 217 9.66 17.43 -8.49
CA ARG A 217 10.57 17.83 -9.58
C ARG A 217 9.84 18.22 -10.86
N GLN A 218 8.61 17.74 -11.04
CA GLN A 218 7.81 17.98 -12.24
C GLN A 218 6.80 19.13 -12.06
N ASP A 219 6.51 19.54 -10.82
CA ASP A 219 5.71 20.73 -10.55
C ASP A 219 6.50 22.01 -10.82
N ARG A 220 6.14 22.75 -11.87
CA ARG A 220 6.76 24.04 -12.23
C ARG A 220 6.71 25.08 -11.12
N GLN A 221 5.67 25.03 -10.29
CA GLN A 221 5.49 25.98 -9.19
C GLN A 221 6.03 25.47 -7.85
N GLY A 222 6.37 24.18 -7.76
CA GLY A 222 6.80 23.47 -6.56
C GLY A 222 5.92 23.64 -5.30
N PRO A 223 6.15 22.83 -4.26
CA PRO A 223 5.71 23.20 -2.91
C PRO A 223 6.69 24.22 -2.31
N ARG A 224 6.18 25.18 -1.52
CA ARG A 224 7.01 26.19 -0.82
C ARG A 224 8.06 25.58 0.13
N SER A 225 7.82 24.37 0.61
CA SER A 225 8.74 23.62 1.47
C SER A 225 8.53 22.12 1.27
N TYR A 226 9.58 21.31 1.41
CA TYR A 226 9.51 19.85 1.33
C TYR A 226 10.49 19.20 2.33
N GLY A 227 10.55 17.87 2.36
CA GLY A 227 11.45 17.11 3.23
C GLY A 227 10.89 16.82 4.62
N PHE A 228 11.70 16.20 5.49
CA PHE A 228 11.22 15.63 6.75
C PHE A 228 10.62 16.66 7.73
N ARG A 229 11.23 17.84 7.86
CA ARG A 229 10.69 18.93 8.69
C ARG A 229 9.31 19.38 8.20
N THR A 230 9.12 19.43 6.88
CA THR A 230 7.82 19.75 6.27
C THR A 230 6.81 18.64 6.51
N TYR A 231 7.21 17.37 6.36
CA TYR A 231 6.37 16.23 6.68
C TYR A 231 5.85 16.28 8.13
N VAL A 232 6.72 16.55 9.10
CA VAL A 232 6.31 16.69 10.51
C VAL A 232 5.33 17.84 10.70
N ARG A 233 5.56 18.99 10.06
CA ARG A 233 4.66 20.15 10.14
C ARG A 233 3.28 19.85 9.55
N VAL A 234 3.25 19.32 8.33
CA VAL A 234 2.02 19.02 7.56
C VAL A 234 1.24 17.88 8.21
N SER A 235 1.90 16.87 8.77
CA SER A 235 1.24 15.81 9.52
C SER A 235 0.60 16.30 10.82
N ARG A 236 1.25 17.23 11.55
CA ARG A 236 0.65 17.88 12.73
C ARG A 236 -0.58 18.74 12.40
N GLN A 237 -0.71 19.19 11.15
CA GLN A 237 -1.91 19.87 10.66
C GLN A 237 -3.01 18.89 10.22
N GLY A 238 -2.76 17.58 10.29
CA GLY A 238 -3.72 16.53 9.95
C GLY A 238 -3.73 16.11 8.48
N TYR A 239 -2.90 16.70 7.61
CA TYR A 239 -2.90 16.37 6.17
C TYR A 239 -2.06 15.13 5.81
N LEU A 240 -1.28 14.61 6.75
CA LEU A 240 -0.48 13.39 6.64
C LEU A 240 -0.51 12.65 7.98
N PRO A 241 -0.30 11.32 8.00
CA PRO A 241 -0.22 10.59 9.27
C PRO A 241 0.97 11.06 10.09
N THR A 242 0.78 11.26 11.39
CA THR A 242 1.86 11.72 12.27
C THR A 242 2.88 10.62 12.49
N VAL A 243 4.16 11.01 12.69
CA VAL A 243 5.23 10.04 12.99
C VAL A 243 4.91 9.23 14.26
N GLY A 244 4.30 9.87 15.26
CA GLY A 244 3.87 9.19 16.50
C GLY A 244 2.75 8.18 16.27
N TYR A 245 1.74 8.53 15.45
CA TYR A 245 0.68 7.60 15.04
C TYR A 245 1.26 6.39 14.31
N LEU A 246 2.11 6.62 13.30
CA LEU A 246 2.75 5.54 12.53
C LEU A 246 3.60 4.64 13.42
N ALA A 247 4.45 5.22 14.26
CA ALA A 247 5.29 4.46 15.18
C ALA A 247 4.44 3.61 16.14
N LYS A 248 3.43 4.19 16.79
CA LYS A 248 2.52 3.45 17.70
C LYS A 248 1.81 2.32 16.99
N SER A 249 1.38 2.53 15.74
CA SER A 249 0.69 1.51 14.95
C SER A 249 1.61 0.38 14.53
N PHE A 250 2.76 0.70 13.94
CA PHE A 250 3.73 -0.30 13.48
C PHE A 250 4.35 -1.10 14.63
N MET A 251 4.50 -0.52 15.83
CA MET A 251 4.99 -1.26 16.99
C MET A 251 4.07 -2.42 17.42
N ARG A 252 2.76 -2.39 17.07
CA ARG A 252 1.86 -3.52 17.33
C ARG A 252 2.27 -4.77 16.57
N TYR A 253 2.81 -4.61 15.35
CA TYR A 253 3.25 -5.71 14.48
C TYR A 253 4.41 -6.54 15.08
N PHE A 254 5.15 -5.98 16.04
CA PHE A 254 6.24 -6.64 16.75
C PHE A 254 5.80 -7.49 17.94
N ARG A 255 4.50 -7.53 18.28
CA ARG A 255 4.00 -8.40 19.35
C ARG A 255 4.05 -9.87 18.90
N TRP A 256 4.54 -10.75 19.77
CA TRP A 256 4.62 -12.20 19.50
C TRP A 256 3.26 -12.82 19.15
N SER A 257 2.21 -12.38 19.85
CA SER A 257 0.81 -12.81 19.67
C SER A 257 0.00 -11.93 18.72
N TYR A 258 0.65 -11.11 17.89
CA TYR A 258 -0.06 -10.23 16.97
C TYR A 258 -0.87 -11.02 15.95
N HIS A 259 -2.12 -10.59 15.74
CA HIS A 259 -3.01 -10.97 14.65
C HIS A 259 -3.65 -9.70 14.06
N PRO A 260 -3.78 -9.56 12.73
CA PRO A 260 -4.34 -8.36 12.11
C PRO A 260 -5.81 -8.09 12.44
N ASP A 261 -6.58 -9.05 12.92
CA ASP A 261 -8.01 -8.85 13.25
C ASP A 261 -8.26 -7.72 14.24
N HIS A 262 -7.28 -7.41 15.09
CA HIS A 262 -7.34 -6.32 16.06
C HIS A 262 -7.07 -4.94 15.45
N GLU A 263 -6.56 -4.87 14.22
CA GLU A 263 -6.43 -3.62 13.48
C GLU A 263 -7.82 -3.19 12.97
N GLY A 264 -8.19 -1.91 13.13
CA GLY A 264 -9.51 -1.41 12.74
C GLY A 264 -10.66 -1.65 13.76
N ALA A 265 -10.41 -2.34 14.89
CA ALA A 265 -11.41 -2.56 15.94
C ALA A 265 -11.47 -1.46 17.04
N ALA A 266 -10.57 -0.47 17.00
CA ALA A 266 -10.53 0.67 17.93
C ALA A 266 -9.94 1.89 17.20
N ALA A 267 -10.50 3.11 17.19
CA ALA A 267 -11.66 3.69 17.87
C ALA A 267 -12.08 4.99 17.15
N PRO A 268 -13.32 5.48 17.32
CA PRO A 268 -13.64 6.89 17.20
C PRO A 268 -12.92 7.67 18.32
N GLY A 269 -11.96 8.52 17.95
CA GLY A 269 -11.37 9.47 18.90
C GLY A 269 -9.86 9.63 18.78
N GLY A 270 -9.45 10.82 18.35
CA GLY A 270 -8.06 11.31 18.45
C GLY A 270 -7.35 11.44 17.12
N VAL A 271 -7.78 12.42 16.32
CA VAL A 271 -6.91 13.11 15.35
C VAL A 271 -6.02 14.09 16.13
#